data_AF-G9QIT1-F1
#
_entry.id   AF-G9QIT1-F1
#
_cell.length_a   1.000
_cell.length_b   1.000
_cell.length_c   1.000
_cell.angle_alpha   90.00
_cell.angle_beta   90.00
_cell.angle_gamma   90.00
#
_symmetry.space_group_name_H-M   'P 1'
#
loop_
_entity.id
_entity.type
_entity.pdbx_description
1 polymer ?
#
loop_
_entity_poly.entity_id
_entity_poly.type
_entity_poly.pdbx_seq_one_letter_code
_entity_poly.pdbx_strand_id
1 'polypeptide(L)'
;MELITSKVMIISSFLLVITMIETLAYSTRISGARVKLIATAISLFSTLVVVSRLSTTIQQPLTAKLIAEAPDINRLHFIEEQYRILMGLTSIGVLLGIFLFPTFINVFSRAIVQLSNERGSMITLFFKFFNIEGFKKVLKCFRLPRFTYLNGITLKTIPKRLFVINIIISAIFTTGVLSSIYASLLVPKDYAQAALMSSGIINGIATILLTLFIDPKASVLADRVMKNQIDYI
;
A
#
# COMPACT_ATOMS: atom_id res chain seq x y z
N MET A 1 -17.25 1.86 -27.95
CA MET A 1 -16.87 2.99 -27.08
C MET A 1 -15.50 2.68 -26.50
N GLU A 2 -14.57 3.63 -26.49
CA GLU A 2 -13.20 3.36 -26.07
C GLU A 2 -13.15 2.82 -24.63
N LEU A 3 -12.67 1.58 -24.51
CA LEU A 3 -12.44 0.87 -23.24
C LEU A 3 -11.56 1.67 -22.26
N ILE A 4 -10.77 2.62 -22.79
CA ILE A 4 -9.84 3.46 -22.06
C ILE A 4 -10.32 4.91 -22.17
N THR A 5 -11.17 5.34 -21.24
CA THR A 5 -11.48 6.77 -21.09
C THR A 5 -10.31 7.47 -20.41
N SER A 6 -10.00 8.72 -20.77
CA SER A 6 -8.96 9.54 -20.11
C SER A 6 -9.10 9.57 -18.58
N LYS A 7 -10.33 9.47 -18.07
CA LYS A 7 -10.64 9.38 -16.63
C LYS A 7 -10.14 8.08 -16.00
N VAL A 8 -10.33 6.93 -16.66
CA VAL A 8 -9.85 5.62 -16.19
C VAL A 8 -8.33 5.65 -16.08
N MET A 9 -7.63 6.18 -17.09
CA MET A 9 -6.17 6.34 -17.08
C MET A 9 -5.66 7.18 -15.90
N ILE A 10 -6.32 8.31 -15.61
CA ILE A 10 -5.95 9.18 -14.49
C ILE A 10 -6.17 8.45 -13.16
N ILE A 11 -7.35 7.82 -12.98
CA ILE A 11 -7.71 7.11 -11.75
C ILE A 11 -6.75 5.93 -11.54
N SER A 12 -6.46 5.15 -12.58
CA SER A 12 -5.56 4.01 -12.49
C SER A 12 -4.11 4.41 -12.25
N SER A 13 -3.64 5.53 -12.81
CA SER A 13 -2.31 6.09 -12.52
C SER A 13 -2.21 6.49 -11.05
N PHE A 14 -3.23 7.17 -10.53
CA PHE A 14 -3.27 7.56 -9.12
C PHE A 14 -3.30 6.33 -8.21
N LEU A 15 -4.10 5.31 -8.56
CA LEU A 15 -4.19 4.05 -7.81
C LEU A 15 -2.85 3.31 -7.79
N LEU A 16 -2.16 3.28 -8.92
CA LEU A 16 -0.83 2.69 -9.05
C LEU A 16 0.15 3.37 -8.09
N VAL A 17 0.20 4.70 -8.07
CA VAL A 17 1.09 5.46 -7.18
C VAL A 17 0.76 5.20 -5.72
N ILE A 18 -0.52 5.21 -5.34
CA ILE A 18 -0.95 4.95 -3.96
C ILE A 18 -0.54 3.54 -3.53
N THR A 19 -0.84 2.53 -4.35
CA THR A 19 -0.50 1.12 -4.08
C THR A 19 1.01 0.91 -3.99
N MET A 20 1.78 1.63 -4.83
CA MET A 20 3.23 1.62 -4.77
C MET A 20 3.74 2.19 -3.44
N ILE A 21 3.23 3.34 -3.00
CA ILE A 21 3.60 3.97 -1.72
C ILE A 21 3.26 3.05 -0.55
N GLU A 22 2.09 2.43 -0.56
CA GLU A 22 1.67 1.47 0.47
C GLU A 22 2.61 0.27 0.55
N THR A 23 2.98 -0.30 -0.60
CA THR A 23 3.94 -1.41 -0.68
C THR A 23 5.32 -0.97 -0.16
N LEU A 24 5.76 0.23 -0.53
CA LEU A 24 7.04 0.78 -0.10
C LEU A 24 7.07 1.11 1.40
N ALA A 25 5.93 1.46 2.01
CA ALA A 25 5.85 1.75 3.43
C ALA A 25 6.39 0.58 4.26
N TYR A 26 6.16 -0.68 3.88
CA TYR A 26 6.69 -1.85 4.58
C TYR A 26 8.23 -1.88 4.67
N SER A 27 8.94 -1.26 3.73
CA SER A 27 10.41 -1.18 3.76
C SER A 27 10.94 -0.31 4.91
N THR A 28 10.12 0.56 5.49
CA THR A 28 10.49 1.37 6.67
C THR A 28 10.80 0.51 7.89
N ARG A 29 10.08 -0.59 8.12
CA ARG A 29 10.32 -1.51 9.24
C ARG A 29 11.69 -2.18 9.14
N ILE A 30 12.04 -2.64 7.94
CA ILE A 30 13.36 -3.22 7.65
C ILE A 30 14.45 -2.16 7.81
N SER A 31 14.20 -0.95 7.33
CA SER A 31 15.13 0.18 7.47
C SER A 31 15.37 0.52 8.95
N GLY A 32 14.31 0.56 9.76
CA GLY A 32 14.36 0.80 11.19
C GLY A 32 15.19 -0.23 11.95
N ALA A 33 15.03 -1.51 11.61
CA ALA A 33 15.86 -2.58 12.17
C ALA A 33 17.34 -2.41 11.79
N ARG A 34 17.64 -2.03 10.54
CA ARG A 34 19.02 -1.78 10.07
C ARG A 34 19.68 -0.62 10.81
N VAL A 35 18.94 0.47 11.08
CA VAL A 35 19.49 1.65 11.78
C VAL A 35 19.30 1.61 13.30
N LYS A 36 18.73 0.53 13.85
CA LYS A 36 18.41 0.34 15.29
C LYS A 36 17.51 1.44 15.87
N LEU A 37 16.65 2.04 15.06
CA LEU A 37 15.71 3.09 15.46
C LEU A 37 14.28 2.65 15.09
N ILE A 38 13.73 1.70 15.84
CA ILE A 38 12.44 1.07 15.53
C ILE A 38 11.27 2.02 15.80
N ALA A 39 11.29 2.77 16.90
CA ALA A 39 10.20 3.68 17.25
C ALA A 39 9.99 4.77 16.18
N THR A 40 11.07 5.37 15.68
CA THR A 40 11.01 6.37 14.60
C THR A 40 10.60 5.74 13.26
N ALA A 41 11.02 4.50 12.99
CA ALA A 41 10.57 3.76 11.82
C ALA A 41 9.07 3.43 11.86
N ILE A 42 8.54 3.04 13.02
CA ILE A 42 7.10 2.81 13.23
C ILE A 42 6.33 4.11 13.03
N SER A 43 6.83 5.23 13.55
CA SER A 43 6.21 6.54 13.32
C SER A 43 6.17 6.87 11.82
N LEU A 44 7.27 6.67 11.09
CA LEU A 44 7.32 6.93 9.65
C LEU A 44 6.40 5.99 8.87
N PHE A 45 6.38 4.70 9.23
CA PHE A 45 5.46 3.71 8.65
C PHE A 45 4.01 4.17 8.81
N SER A 46 3.59 4.49 10.03
CA SER A 46 2.22 4.91 10.34
C SER A 46 1.84 6.16 9.55
N THR A 47 2.73 7.15 9.46
CA THR A 47 2.48 8.36 8.67
C THR A 47 2.27 8.04 7.19
N LEU A 48 3.14 7.22 6.59
CA LEU A 48 3.01 6.82 5.18
C LEU A 48 1.71 6.04 4.93
N VAL A 49 1.35 5.13 5.83
CA VAL A 49 0.11 4.34 5.73
C VAL A 49 -1.12 5.24 5.86
N VAL A 50 -1.14 6.21 6.78
CA VAL A 50 -2.26 7.16 6.91
C VAL A 50 -2.41 8.01 5.65
N VAL A 51 -1.31 8.52 5.10
CA VAL A 51 -1.33 9.31 3.85
C VAL A 51 -1.81 8.45 2.67
N SER A 52 -1.35 7.20 2.56
CA SER A 52 -1.82 6.26 1.55
C SER A 52 -3.33 6.02 1.66
N ARG A 53 -3.83 5.71 2.88
CA ARG A 53 -5.25 5.47 3.16
C ARG A 53 -6.12 6.69 2.86
N LEU A 54 -5.67 7.88 3.23
CA LEU A 54 -6.36 9.12 2.88
C LEU A 54 -6.45 9.25 1.35
N SER A 55 -5.36 8.97 0.64
CA SER A 55 -5.32 9.05 -0.83
C SER A 55 -6.27 8.03 -1.49
N THR A 56 -6.33 6.79 -0.97
CA THR A 56 -7.33 5.80 -1.43
C THR A 56 -8.77 6.28 -1.17
N THR A 57 -9.03 6.92 -0.03
CA THR A 57 -10.37 7.42 0.32
C THR A 57 -10.80 8.55 -0.62
N ILE A 58 -9.89 9.46 -0.97
CA ILE A 58 -10.11 10.50 -1.99
C ILE A 58 -10.39 9.90 -3.37
N GLN A 59 -9.82 8.73 -3.67
CA GLN A 59 -10.02 8.04 -4.94
C GLN A 59 -11.36 7.30 -5.05
N GLN A 60 -12.01 6.93 -3.94
CA GLN A 60 -13.28 6.18 -3.99
C GLN A 60 -14.39 6.96 -4.73
N PRO A 61 -14.64 8.26 -4.45
CA PRO A 61 -15.62 9.04 -5.20
C PRO A 61 -15.28 9.18 -6.69
N LEU A 62 -13.99 9.31 -7.03
CA LEU A 62 -13.54 9.38 -8.42
C LEU A 62 -13.86 8.07 -9.16
N THR A 63 -13.66 6.95 -8.48
CA THR A 63 -13.98 5.61 -9.01
C THR A 63 -15.49 5.38 -9.11
N ALA A 64 -16.27 5.86 -8.13
CA ALA A 64 -17.74 5.80 -8.18
C ALA A 64 -18.31 6.65 -9.32
N LYS A 65 -17.68 7.76 -9.68
CA LYS A 65 -18.08 8.59 -10.82
C LYS A 65 -17.99 7.86 -12.16
N LEU A 66 -17.04 6.93 -12.32
CA LEU A 66 -16.93 6.09 -13.52
C LEU A 66 -18.22 5.30 -13.79
N ILE A 67 -18.91 4.90 -12.73
CA ILE A 67 -20.18 4.19 -12.82
C ILE A 67 -21.33 5.13 -13.13
N ALA A 68 -21.35 6.31 -12.51
CA ALA A 68 -22.39 7.29 -12.77
C ALA A 68 -22.42 7.71 -14.25
N GLU A 69 -21.25 7.78 -14.89
CA GLU A 69 -21.07 8.14 -16.30
C GLU A 69 -21.06 6.93 -17.26
N ALA A 70 -21.26 5.71 -16.76
CA ALA A 70 -21.27 4.52 -17.59
C ALA A 70 -22.48 4.52 -18.55
N PRO A 71 -22.31 4.10 -19.82
CA PRO A 71 -23.41 4.03 -20.80
C PRO A 71 -24.56 3.15 -20.30
N ASP A 72 -25.80 3.54 -20.59
CA ASP A 72 -26.99 2.77 -20.20
C ASP A 72 -27.10 1.42 -20.93
N ILE A 73 -26.47 1.30 -22.10
CA ILE A 73 -26.39 0.06 -22.87
C ILE A 73 -25.18 -0.74 -22.36
N ASN A 74 -25.41 -1.97 -21.90
CA ASN A 74 -24.36 -2.90 -21.39
C ASN A 74 -23.51 -2.35 -20.22
N ARG A 75 -24.15 -1.59 -19.32
CA ARG A 75 -23.50 -0.95 -18.16
C ARG A 75 -22.63 -1.90 -17.32
N LEU A 76 -23.11 -3.12 -17.06
CA LEU A 76 -22.40 -4.11 -16.26
C LEU A 76 -21.10 -4.58 -16.93
N HIS A 77 -21.16 -4.90 -18.22
CA HIS A 77 -19.99 -5.37 -18.98
C HIS A 77 -18.91 -4.29 -19.08
N PHE A 78 -19.33 -3.05 -19.35
CA PHE A 78 -18.41 -1.92 -19.44
C PHE A 78 -17.66 -1.66 -18.13
N ILE A 79 -18.36 -1.74 -16.99
CA ILE A 79 -17.76 -1.55 -15.66
C ILE A 79 -16.84 -2.70 -15.31
N GLU A 80 -17.21 -3.93 -15.65
CA GLU A 80 -16.39 -5.11 -15.43
C GLU A 80 -15.04 -5.01 -16.14
N GLU A 81 -15.02 -4.56 -17.40
CA GLU A 81 -13.78 -4.33 -18.15
C GLU A 81 -12.90 -3.25 -17.50
N GLN A 82 -13.51 -2.13 -17.08
CA GLN A 82 -12.79 -1.06 -16.37
C GLN A 82 -12.19 -1.55 -15.04
N TYR A 83 -12.92 -2.38 -14.30
CA TYR A 83 -12.45 -2.91 -13.02
C TYR A 83 -11.31 -3.90 -13.21
N ARG A 84 -11.33 -4.71 -14.27
CA ARG A 84 -10.22 -5.57 -14.66
C ARG A 84 -8.95 -4.76 -14.96
N ILE A 85 -9.08 -3.65 -15.69
CA ILE A 85 -7.96 -2.75 -15.95
C ILE A 85 -7.43 -2.16 -14.64
N LEU A 86 -8.32 -1.71 -13.76
CA LEU A 86 -7.96 -1.10 -12.48
C LEU A 86 -7.23 -2.08 -11.56
N MET A 87 -7.70 -3.33 -11.46
CA MET A 87 -7.02 -4.41 -10.74
C MET A 87 -5.70 -4.85 -11.41
N GLY A 88 -5.61 -4.77 -12.73
CA GLY A 88 -4.36 -4.99 -13.46
C GLY A 88 -3.32 -3.94 -13.08
N LEU A 89 -3.71 -2.66 -13.03
CA LEU A 89 -2.84 -1.56 -12.65
C LEU A 89 -2.42 -1.57 -11.18
N THR A 90 -3.28 -1.99 -10.25
CA THR A 90 -2.86 -2.21 -8.85
C THR A 90 -1.77 -3.27 -8.76
N SER A 91 -1.92 -4.37 -9.52
CA SER A 91 -0.92 -5.45 -9.56
C SER A 91 0.42 -4.94 -10.10
N ILE A 92 0.40 -4.13 -11.16
CA ILE A 92 1.61 -3.45 -11.67
C ILE A 92 2.20 -2.51 -10.62
N GLY A 93 1.36 -1.77 -9.88
CA GLY A 93 1.82 -0.90 -8.78
C GLY A 93 2.55 -1.66 -7.67
N VAL A 94 2.05 -2.84 -7.28
CA VAL A 94 2.73 -3.73 -6.32
C VAL A 94 4.06 -4.22 -6.90
N LEU A 95 4.10 -4.65 -8.16
CA LEU A 95 5.33 -5.10 -8.81
C LEU A 95 6.38 -3.99 -8.88
N LEU A 96 5.98 -2.77 -9.22
CA LEU A 96 6.86 -1.60 -9.20
C LEU A 96 7.33 -1.28 -7.78
N GLY A 97 6.45 -1.40 -6.78
CA GLY A 97 6.79 -1.27 -5.37
C GLY A 97 7.86 -2.29 -4.93
N ILE A 98 7.69 -3.56 -5.31
CA ILE A 98 8.67 -4.63 -5.04
C ILE A 98 10.00 -4.35 -5.75
N PHE A 99 9.96 -3.87 -6.99
CA PHE A 99 11.15 -3.52 -7.75
C PHE A 99 11.94 -2.37 -7.10
N LEU A 100 11.23 -1.35 -6.61
CA LEU A 100 11.82 -0.17 -5.95
C LEU A 100 12.15 -0.41 -4.47
N PHE A 101 11.64 -1.48 -3.88
CA PHE A 101 11.82 -1.85 -2.47
C PHE A 101 13.27 -1.73 -1.94
N PRO A 102 14.30 -2.33 -2.57
CA PRO A 102 15.69 -2.23 -2.10
C PRO A 102 16.24 -0.79 -2.11
N THR A 103 15.80 0.03 -3.05
CA THR A 103 16.17 1.45 -3.12
C THR A 103 15.60 2.19 -1.92
N PHE A 104 14.30 1.98 -1.64
CA PHE A 104 13.60 2.65 -0.55
C PHE A 104 14.08 2.22 0.84
N ILE A 105 14.58 0.99 1.02
CA ILE A 105 15.25 0.60 2.27
C ILE A 105 16.41 1.56 2.60
N ASN A 106 17.24 1.90 1.62
CA ASN A 106 18.38 2.80 1.84
C ASN A 106 17.92 4.25 2.06
N VAL A 107 16.91 4.68 1.31
CA VAL A 107 16.33 6.03 1.43
C VAL A 107 15.71 6.22 2.81
N PHE A 108 14.86 5.30 3.25
CA PHE A 108 14.22 5.37 4.55
C PHE A 108 15.20 5.19 5.69
N SER A 109 16.25 4.36 5.55
CA SER A 109 17.32 4.28 6.56
C SER A 109 17.93 5.67 6.83
N ARG A 110 18.21 6.45 5.78
CA ARG A 110 18.73 7.83 5.92
C ARG A 110 17.67 8.77 6.49
N ALA A 111 16.42 8.65 6.02
CA ALA A 111 15.31 9.45 6.50
C ALA A 111 15.09 9.27 8.01
N ILE A 112 15.13 8.02 8.49
CA ILE A 112 14.94 7.66 9.90
C ILE A 112 16.07 8.23 10.77
N VAL A 113 17.33 8.14 10.33
CA VAL A 113 18.48 8.73 11.06
C VAL A 113 18.36 10.25 11.13
N GLN A 114 18.00 10.90 10.03
CA GLN A 114 17.76 12.34 10.02
C GLN A 114 16.59 12.73 10.93
N LEU A 115 15.51 11.94 10.94
CA LEU A 115 14.35 12.17 11.78
C LEU A 115 14.70 12.08 13.26
N SER A 116 15.52 11.09 13.62
CA SER A 116 16.03 10.92 14.98
C SER A 116 16.93 12.08 15.40
N ASN A 117 17.79 12.58 14.51
CA ASN A 117 18.71 13.68 14.81
C ASN A 117 17.98 15.03 14.95
N GLU A 118 16.91 15.24 14.19
CA GLU A 118 16.10 16.48 14.19
C GLU A 118 14.98 16.46 15.27
N ARG A 119 15.21 15.75 16.38
CA ARG A 119 14.26 15.60 17.52
C ARG A 119 12.86 15.09 17.14
N GLY A 120 12.73 14.35 16.04
CA GLY A 120 11.45 13.77 15.61
C GLY A 120 10.55 14.70 14.78
N SER A 121 11.03 15.85 14.29
CA SER A 121 10.22 16.72 13.42
C SER A 121 10.01 16.10 12.03
N MET A 122 8.87 15.44 11.85
CA MET A 122 8.46 14.84 10.56
C MET A 122 8.25 15.90 9.47
N ILE A 123 7.81 17.10 9.85
CA ILE A 123 7.49 18.21 8.94
C ILE A 123 8.77 18.75 8.30
N THR A 124 9.83 18.97 9.08
CA THR A 124 11.14 19.44 8.58
C THR A 124 11.74 18.43 7.59
N LEU A 125 11.52 17.14 7.83
CA LEU A 125 11.98 16.07 6.95
C LEU A 125 11.24 16.05 5.62
N PHE A 126 9.91 16.24 5.65
CA PHE A 126 9.07 16.30 4.46
C PHE A 126 9.52 17.44 3.52
N PHE A 127 9.79 18.63 4.08
CA PHE A 127 10.30 19.77 3.30
C PHE A 127 11.74 19.56 2.77
N LYS A 128 12.62 18.86 3.50
CA LYS A 128 13.97 18.52 3.00
C LYS A 128 13.94 17.46 1.90
N PHE A 129 12.99 16.52 1.93
CA PHE A 129 12.80 15.52 0.87
C PHE A 129 12.24 16.13 -0.42
N PHE A 130 11.42 17.19 -0.31
CA PHE A 130 10.90 17.94 -1.45
C PHE A 130 11.94 18.87 -2.11
N ASN A 131 13.16 18.95 -1.56
CA ASN A 131 14.24 19.73 -2.13
C ASN A 131 14.98 18.94 -3.24
N ILE A 132 15.29 19.60 -4.36
CA ILE A 132 15.85 19.01 -5.60
C ILE A 132 17.14 18.21 -5.34
N GLU A 133 17.94 18.64 -4.36
CA GLU A 133 19.16 17.94 -3.94
C GLU A 133 18.88 16.64 -3.18
N GLY A 134 17.78 16.58 -2.43
CA GLY A 134 17.28 15.38 -1.77
C GLY A 134 16.87 14.34 -2.81
N PHE A 135 16.12 14.76 -3.83
CA PHE A 135 15.72 13.88 -4.94
C PHE A 135 16.93 13.34 -5.74
N LYS A 136 17.95 14.18 -6.02
CA LYS A 136 19.21 13.70 -6.64
C LYS A 136 19.96 12.67 -5.79
N LYS A 137 19.94 12.81 -4.45
CA LYS A 137 20.53 11.83 -3.52
C LYS A 137 19.73 10.53 -3.46
N VAL A 138 18.41 10.59 -3.60
CA VAL A 138 17.52 9.42 -3.75
C VAL A 138 17.81 8.68 -5.06
N LEU A 139 17.95 9.41 -6.17
CA LEU A 139 18.32 8.83 -7.47
C LEU A 139 19.69 8.13 -7.43
N LYS A 140 20.68 8.69 -6.72
CA LYS A 140 21.98 8.03 -6.51
C LYS A 140 21.91 6.78 -5.63
N CYS A 141 20.85 6.60 -4.84
CA CYS A 141 20.63 5.39 -4.04
C CYS A 141 19.90 4.28 -4.80
N PHE A 142 19.59 4.48 -6.08
CA PHE A 142 18.92 3.50 -6.91
C PHE A 142 19.76 2.22 -6.97
N ARG A 143 19.23 1.14 -6.40
CA ARG A 143 19.84 -0.19 -6.46
C ARG A 143 18.80 -1.15 -6.99
N LEU A 144 19.13 -1.82 -8.09
CA LEU A 144 18.32 -2.90 -8.62
C LEU A 144 18.21 -4.05 -7.60
N PRO A 145 17.05 -4.72 -7.55
CA PRO A 145 16.87 -5.90 -6.71
C PRO A 145 17.90 -6.97 -7.10
N ARG A 146 18.73 -7.37 -6.14
CA ARG A 146 19.65 -8.50 -6.31
C ARG A 146 18.99 -9.75 -5.75
N PHE A 147 18.87 -10.79 -6.57
CA PHE A 147 18.36 -12.11 -6.16
C PHE A 147 19.15 -12.73 -5.01
N THR A 148 20.38 -12.27 -4.76
CA THR A 148 21.20 -12.65 -3.60
C THR A 148 20.50 -12.40 -2.25
N TYR A 149 19.56 -11.43 -2.16
CA TYR A 149 18.78 -11.21 -0.93
C TYR A 149 17.78 -12.33 -0.63
N LEU A 150 17.44 -13.17 -1.62
CA LEU A 150 16.55 -14.32 -1.47
C LEU A 150 17.31 -15.60 -1.13
N ASN A 151 18.65 -15.59 -1.24
CA ASN A 151 19.48 -16.76 -0.95
C ASN A 151 19.44 -17.06 0.55
N GLY A 152 18.92 -18.24 0.91
CA GLY A 152 18.76 -18.70 2.31
C GLY A 152 17.34 -18.57 2.87
N ILE A 153 16.41 -17.92 2.15
CA ILE A 153 14.99 -17.91 2.53
C ILE A 153 14.37 -19.25 2.12
N THR A 154 14.16 -20.14 3.09
CA THR A 154 13.47 -21.41 2.86
C THR A 154 11.98 -21.23 3.13
N LEU A 155 11.08 -21.92 2.41
CA LEU A 155 9.63 -21.94 2.69
C LEU A 155 9.26 -22.37 4.13
N LYS A 156 10.22 -22.92 4.88
CA LYS A 156 10.09 -23.25 6.31
C LYS A 156 10.31 -22.06 7.25
N THR A 157 11.12 -21.06 6.88
CA THR A 157 11.40 -19.88 7.73
C THR A 157 10.30 -18.81 7.64
N ILE A 158 9.40 -18.92 6.65
CA ILE A 158 8.28 -17.99 6.48
C ILE A 158 7.12 -18.44 7.38
N PRO A 159 6.58 -17.57 8.25
CA PRO A 159 5.41 -17.88 9.08
C PRO A 159 4.17 -18.01 8.18
N LYS A 160 3.90 -19.21 7.67
CA LYS A 160 2.85 -19.51 6.67
C LYS A 160 1.49 -18.93 7.07
N ARG A 161 1.12 -19.04 8.34
CA ARG A 161 -0.15 -18.49 8.86
C ARG A 161 -0.22 -16.97 8.73
N LEU A 162 0.86 -16.26 9.04
CA LEU A 162 0.91 -14.80 8.89
C LEU A 162 0.87 -14.38 7.42
N PHE A 163 1.56 -15.12 6.56
CA PHE A 163 1.56 -14.87 5.12
C PHE A 163 0.16 -15.03 4.50
N VAL A 164 -0.54 -16.12 4.81
CA VAL A 164 -1.91 -16.37 4.31
C VAL A 164 -2.89 -15.32 4.82
N ILE A 165 -2.82 -14.95 6.11
CA ILE A 165 -3.65 -13.88 6.68
C ILE A 165 -3.40 -12.55 5.95
N ASN A 166 -2.14 -12.23 5.65
CA ASN A 166 -1.80 -11.01 4.90
C ASN A 166 -2.37 -11.03 3.48
N ILE A 167 -2.31 -12.17 2.77
CA ILE A 167 -2.92 -12.29 1.45
C ILE A 167 -4.43 -11.99 1.52
N ILE A 168 -5.13 -12.58 2.50
CA ILE A 168 -6.58 -12.37 2.67
C ILE A 168 -6.88 -10.90 2.95
N ILE A 169 -6.13 -10.27 3.86
CA ILE A 169 -6.33 -8.86 4.21
C ILE A 169 -6.05 -7.95 3.01
N SER A 170 -4.96 -8.18 2.28
CA SER A 170 -4.62 -7.42 1.07
C SER A 170 -5.68 -7.61 -0.03
N ALA A 171 -6.23 -8.82 -0.18
CA ALA A 171 -7.33 -9.07 -1.11
C ALA A 171 -8.56 -8.23 -0.75
N ILE A 172 -8.94 -8.19 0.54
CA ILE A 172 -10.07 -7.38 1.02
C ILE A 172 -9.83 -5.88 0.75
N PHE A 173 -8.63 -5.35 1.01
CA PHE A 173 -8.32 -3.94 0.71
C PHE A 173 -8.40 -3.63 -0.79
N THR A 174 -7.91 -4.55 -1.64
CA THR A 174 -7.84 -4.32 -3.09
C THR A 174 -9.21 -4.43 -3.76
N THR A 175 -10.00 -5.46 -3.41
CA THR A 175 -11.26 -5.75 -4.08
C THR A 175 -12.47 -5.20 -3.36
N GLY A 176 -12.38 -4.89 -2.06
CA GLY A 176 -13.54 -4.55 -1.22
C GLY A 176 -14.29 -3.30 -1.69
N VAL A 177 -13.57 -2.23 -2.00
CA VAL A 177 -14.17 -0.97 -2.50
C VAL A 177 -14.86 -1.22 -3.85
N LEU A 178 -14.14 -1.84 -4.80
CA LEU A 178 -14.69 -2.13 -6.13
C LEU A 178 -15.90 -3.06 -6.04
N SER A 179 -15.87 -4.05 -5.14
CA SER A 179 -16.99 -4.99 -4.95
C SER A 179 -18.22 -4.30 -4.34
N SER A 180 -18.04 -3.37 -3.39
CA SER A 180 -19.14 -2.61 -2.80
C SER A 180 -19.81 -1.70 -3.82
N ILE A 181 -18.97 -1.07 -4.63
CA ILE A 181 -19.43 -0.20 -5.70
C ILE A 181 -20.15 -1.04 -6.78
N TYR A 182 -19.63 -2.21 -7.15
CA TYR A 182 -20.30 -3.13 -8.07
C TYR A 182 -21.64 -3.65 -7.51
N ALA A 183 -21.68 -4.00 -6.22
CA ALA A 183 -22.90 -4.46 -5.55
C ALA A 183 -24.03 -3.43 -5.59
N SER A 184 -23.71 -2.13 -5.53
CA SER A 184 -24.71 -1.06 -5.64
C SER A 184 -25.46 -1.03 -6.98
N LEU A 185 -24.93 -1.67 -8.01
CA LEU A 185 -25.59 -1.81 -9.31
C LEU A 185 -26.49 -3.05 -9.41
N LEU A 186 -26.22 -4.06 -8.61
CA LEU A 186 -26.98 -5.31 -8.58
C LEU A 186 -28.23 -5.21 -7.69
N VAL A 187 -28.16 -4.36 -6.66
CA VAL A 187 -29.19 -4.19 -5.64
C VAL A 187 -30.23 -3.16 -6.11
N PRO A 188 -31.52 -3.25 -5.69
CA PRO A 188 -32.53 -2.23 -5.99
C PRO A 188 -32.08 -0.81 -5.61
N LYS A 189 -32.56 0.19 -6.36
CA LYS A 189 -32.14 1.60 -6.25
C LYS A 189 -32.23 2.15 -4.82
N ASP A 190 -33.21 1.71 -4.05
CA ASP A 190 -33.44 2.15 -2.68
C ASP A 190 -32.31 1.75 -1.71
N TYR A 191 -31.59 0.66 -2.01
CA TYR A 191 -30.50 0.16 -1.19
C TYR A 191 -29.11 0.39 -1.83
N ALA A 192 -29.03 0.98 -3.02
CA ALA A 192 -27.77 1.22 -3.73
C ALA A 192 -26.79 2.07 -2.91
N GLN A 193 -27.28 3.10 -2.19
CA GLN A 193 -26.45 3.91 -1.30
C GLN A 193 -25.92 3.11 -0.11
N ALA A 194 -26.75 2.25 0.49
CA ALA A 194 -26.30 1.38 1.58
C ALA A 194 -25.19 0.41 1.11
N ALA A 195 -25.35 -0.16 -0.09
CA ALA A 195 -24.32 -1.00 -0.70
C ALA A 195 -23.01 -0.22 -0.97
N LEU A 196 -23.08 1.02 -1.48
CA LEU A 196 -21.89 1.88 -1.67
C LEU A 196 -21.16 2.16 -0.35
N MET A 197 -21.91 2.53 0.70
CA MET A 197 -21.36 2.89 2.01
C MET A 197 -20.78 1.69 2.76
N SER A 198 -21.18 0.46 2.40
CA SER A 198 -20.60 -0.77 2.97
C SER A 198 -19.08 -0.88 2.73
N SER A 199 -18.55 -0.20 1.71
CA SER A 199 -17.10 -0.12 1.45
C SER A 199 -16.29 0.40 2.65
N GLY A 200 -16.84 1.35 3.41
CA GLY A 200 -16.23 1.87 4.63
C GLY A 200 -16.14 0.81 5.73
N ILE A 201 -17.18 -0.02 5.87
CA ILE A 201 -17.22 -1.14 6.82
C ILE A 201 -16.18 -2.20 6.42
N ILE A 202 -16.12 -2.57 5.15
CA ILE A 202 -15.14 -3.55 4.63
C ILE A 202 -13.71 -3.07 4.89
N ASN A 203 -13.43 -1.79 4.61
CA ASN A 203 -12.13 -1.18 4.86
C ASN A 203 -11.79 -1.12 6.36
N GLY A 204 -12.79 -0.81 7.20
CA GLY A 204 -12.67 -0.83 8.67
C GLY A 204 -12.30 -2.21 9.19
N ILE A 205 -13.01 -3.25 8.74
CA ILE A 205 -12.72 -4.65 9.09
C ILE A 205 -11.31 -5.03 8.65
N ALA A 206 -10.92 -4.74 7.40
CA ALA A 206 -9.57 -5.03 6.91
C ALA A 206 -8.49 -4.33 7.74
N THR A 207 -8.76 -3.11 8.20
CA THR A 207 -7.86 -2.34 9.07
C THR A 207 -7.72 -2.99 10.43
N ILE A 208 -8.82 -3.40 11.06
CA ILE A 208 -8.79 -4.11 12.35
C ILE A 208 -8.01 -5.43 12.21
N LEU A 209 -8.24 -6.18 11.13
CA LEU A 209 -7.53 -7.44 10.89
C LEU A 209 -6.02 -7.21 10.72
N LEU A 210 -5.62 -6.16 9.99
CA LEU A 210 -4.21 -5.80 9.82
C LEU A 210 -3.55 -5.43 11.16
N THR A 211 -4.20 -4.55 11.93
CA THR A 211 -3.64 -4.05 13.19
C THR A 211 -3.63 -5.09 14.30
N LEU A 212 -4.56 -6.06 14.28
CA LEU A 212 -4.63 -7.11 15.30
C LEU A 212 -3.75 -8.32 14.97
N PHE A 213 -3.67 -8.74 13.71
CA PHE A 213 -2.98 -9.98 13.34
C PHE A 213 -1.60 -9.79 12.73
N ILE A 214 -1.33 -8.65 12.06
CA ILE A 214 -0.11 -8.45 11.28
C ILE A 214 0.84 -7.50 11.99
N ASP A 215 0.38 -6.30 12.35
CA ASP A 215 1.24 -5.26 12.92
C ASP A 215 1.98 -5.69 14.20
N PRO A 216 1.36 -6.42 15.16
CA PRO A 216 2.06 -6.85 16.37
C PRO A 216 3.14 -7.88 16.05
N LYS A 217 2.83 -8.84 15.18
CA LYS A 217 3.77 -9.90 14.79
C LYS A 217 4.94 -9.33 13.99
N ALA A 218 4.68 -8.41 13.06
CA ALA A 218 5.69 -7.72 12.28
C ALA A 218 6.61 -6.85 13.17
N SER A 219 6.03 -6.16 14.15
CA SER A 219 6.81 -5.34 15.11
C SER A 219 7.71 -6.20 15.99
N VAL A 220 7.19 -7.31 16.53
CA VAL A 220 7.99 -8.27 17.32
C VAL A 220 9.12 -8.88 16.48
N LEU A 221 8.88 -9.18 15.20
CA LEU A 221 9.91 -9.64 14.28
C LEU A 221 11.02 -8.61 14.10
N ALA A 222 10.66 -7.33 13.91
CA ALA A 222 11.63 -6.25 13.80
C ALA A 222 12.48 -6.10 15.08
N ASP A 223 11.84 -6.20 16.26
CA ASP A 223 12.52 -6.13 17.56
C ASP A 223 13.49 -7.31 17.78
N ARG A 224 13.10 -8.54 17.41
CA ARG A 224 13.96 -9.73 17.52
C ARG A 224 15.20 -9.60 16.65
N VAL A 225 15.04 -9.13 15.42
CA VAL A 225 16.17 -8.88 14.50
C VAL A 225 17.12 -7.82 15.08
N MET A 226 16.59 -6.75 15.68
CA MET A 226 17.43 -5.73 16.32
C MET A 226 18.19 -6.27 17.54
N LYS A 227 17.55 -7.12 18.35
CA LYS A 227 18.17 -7.74 19.54
C LYS A 227 19.10 -8.92 19.21
N ASN A 228 19.30 -9.24 17.93
CA ASN A 228 19.99 -10.47 17.48
C ASN A 228 19.43 -11.75 18.13
N GLN A 229 18.16 -11.73 18.56
CA GLN A 229 17.49 -12.91 19.09
C GLN A 229 16.99 -13.72 17.90
N ILE A 230 17.80 -14.69 17.48
CA ILE A 230 17.41 -15.65 16.45
C ILE A 230 16.66 -16.76 17.18
N ASP A 231 15.35 -16.86 16.95
CA ASP A 231 14.74 -18.11 16.47
C ASP A 231 13.26 -17.93 16.08
N TYR A 232 12.96 -18.44 14.89
CA TYR A 232 11.64 -18.93 14.51
C TYR A 232 11.88 -20.33 13.94
N ILE A 233 11.98 -21.31 14.85
CA ILE A 233 11.75 -22.72 14.53
C ILE A 233 10.24 -22.95 14.66
#